data_AF-A0A285QHB5-F1
#
_entry.id   AF-A0A285QHB5-F1
#
_cell.length_a   1.000
_cell.length_b   1.000
_cell.length_c   1.000
_cell.angle_alpha   90.00
_cell.angle_beta   90.00
_cell.angle_gamma   90.00
#
_symmetry.space_group_name_H-M   'P 1'
#
loop_
_entity.id
_entity.type
_entity.pdbx_description
1 polymer ?
#
loop_
_entity_poly.entity_id
_entity_poly.type
_entity_poly.pdbx_seq_one_letter_code
_entity_poly.pdbx_strand_id
1 'polypeptide(L)'
;MQKPVFLICFVDEPLPSDLERFQLEGSVPGPGEHPLWMSYGPPAELGRLLFDALLSERVRSAAFLPGIPPEDLRWLATEWWGALVIHLDLVDLLGSMIGIGWHQTDTNENLRIAVLRPQRERPEGEQHKPPVRVLAGTASAYLEELFSDLPAVMHVRLSEVGQDLSSWFGDLADPDVGGAIALLTLSGACQGSDDLVLRNPAALGLVCEYPEDSLAAYRRDASLHVSGVATTLREAHDHVAELRASADDWAHELRGLSGADCAANYVALLELTARRDPEIVIGEGTVLEQTAITGAQTLSVARTRSVTVNADDIIPVALPAWCLNATLRAPGGEPVRPTPLRFSAGSSQSEVWETISDLLERSQA
;
A
#
# COMPACT_ATOMS: atom_id res chain seq x y z
N MET A 1 28.26 29.04 -1.51
CA MET A 1 27.11 28.14 -1.71
C MET A 1 27.54 27.05 -2.67
N GLN A 2 27.20 25.79 -2.39
CA GLN A 2 27.39 24.71 -3.36
C GLN A 2 26.42 24.92 -4.55
N LYS A 3 26.78 24.38 -5.71
CA LYS A 3 25.93 24.43 -6.91
C LYS A 3 24.77 23.45 -6.70
N PRO A 4 23.50 23.86 -6.90
CA PRO A 4 22.36 22.94 -6.85
C PRO A 4 22.55 21.77 -7.81
N VAL A 5 22.10 20.59 -7.40
CA VAL A 5 22.34 19.33 -8.11
C VAL A 5 21.05 18.53 -8.19
N PHE A 6 20.83 17.90 -9.34
CA PHE A 6 19.87 16.81 -9.46
C PHE A 6 20.59 15.49 -9.18
N LEU A 7 20.05 14.74 -8.23
CA LEU A 7 20.41 13.34 -8.00
C LEU A 7 19.30 12.49 -8.61
N ILE A 8 19.65 11.62 -9.54
CA ILE A 8 18.71 10.83 -10.32
C ILE A 8 19.01 9.35 -10.08
N CYS A 9 18.03 8.64 -9.56
CA CYS A 9 18.07 7.20 -9.36
C CYS A 9 17.34 6.55 -10.54
N PHE A 10 18.06 5.86 -11.41
CA PHE A 10 17.47 5.10 -12.51
C PHE A 10 17.05 3.72 -12.01
N VAL A 11 16.07 3.10 -12.68
CA VAL A 11 15.68 1.71 -12.39
C VAL A 11 16.80 0.75 -12.81
N ASP A 12 17.37 0.97 -13.99
CA ASP A 12 18.52 0.24 -14.55
C ASP A 12 19.73 1.18 -14.75
N GLU A 13 20.88 0.66 -15.19
CA GLU A 13 21.98 1.52 -15.63
C GLU A 13 21.52 2.49 -16.74
N PRO A 14 21.81 3.79 -16.63
CA PRO A 14 21.37 4.76 -17.63
C PRO A 14 22.01 4.46 -18.98
N LEU A 15 21.22 4.54 -20.04
CA LEU A 15 21.70 4.33 -21.40
C LEU A 15 22.61 5.51 -21.81
N PRO A 16 23.49 5.34 -22.82
CA PRO A 16 24.30 6.46 -23.33
C PRO A 16 23.47 7.68 -23.74
N SER A 17 22.24 7.47 -24.21
CA SER A 17 21.30 8.55 -24.53
C SER A 17 20.77 9.29 -23.30
N ASP A 18 20.73 8.66 -22.12
CA ASP A 18 20.38 9.32 -20.86
C ASP A 18 21.50 10.21 -20.36
N LEU A 19 22.76 9.79 -20.53
CA LEU A 19 23.93 10.59 -20.15
C LEU A 19 23.89 11.96 -20.83
N GLU A 20 23.60 11.98 -22.13
CA GLU A 20 23.46 13.22 -22.90
C GLU A 20 22.17 13.96 -22.55
N ARG A 21 21.03 13.26 -22.49
CA ARG A 21 19.71 13.86 -22.28
C ARG A 21 19.58 14.53 -20.92
N PHE A 22 20.05 13.87 -19.87
CA PHE A 22 20.04 14.41 -18.51
C PHE A 22 21.32 15.16 -18.16
N GLN A 23 22.29 15.28 -19.08
CA GLN A 23 23.57 15.96 -18.83
C GLN A 23 24.26 15.40 -17.57
N LEU A 24 24.40 14.07 -17.50
CA LEU A 24 24.96 13.38 -16.35
C LEU A 24 26.49 13.58 -16.30
N GLU A 25 26.99 14.09 -15.18
CA GLU A 25 28.42 14.41 -15.00
C GLU A 25 29.18 13.40 -14.12
N GLY A 26 28.47 12.45 -13.51
CA GLY A 26 29.04 11.39 -12.68
C GLY A 26 27.98 10.78 -11.75
N SER A 27 28.44 9.96 -10.79
CA SER A 27 27.55 9.34 -9.80
C SER A 27 28.16 9.37 -8.40
N VAL A 28 27.29 9.31 -7.39
CA VAL A 28 27.67 9.05 -5.99
C VAL A 28 26.99 7.78 -5.50
N PRO A 29 27.55 7.06 -4.52
CA PRO A 29 26.89 5.91 -3.92
C PRO A 29 25.57 6.32 -3.26
N GLY A 30 24.47 5.67 -3.63
CA GLY A 30 23.19 5.75 -2.93
C GLY A 30 23.01 4.60 -1.94
N PRO A 31 21.92 4.61 -1.16
CA PRO A 31 21.57 3.50 -0.28
C PRO A 31 21.37 2.19 -1.05
N GLY A 32 21.86 1.07 -0.50
CA GLY A 32 21.69 -0.26 -1.10
C GLY A 32 22.48 -0.49 -2.39
N GLU A 33 23.64 0.16 -2.54
CA GLU A 33 24.52 0.07 -3.72
C GLU A 33 23.95 0.63 -5.04
N HIS A 34 22.77 1.26 -5.01
CA HIS A 34 22.22 1.94 -6.18
C HIS A 34 22.95 3.27 -6.45
N PRO A 35 23.52 3.48 -7.66
CA PRO A 35 24.20 4.73 -7.98
C PRO A 35 23.21 5.89 -8.16
N LEU A 36 23.50 7.02 -7.52
CA LEU A 36 22.80 8.28 -7.73
C LEU A 36 23.56 9.11 -8.76
N TRP A 37 22.98 9.26 -9.95
CA TRP A 37 23.58 10.02 -11.03
C TRP A 37 23.37 11.51 -10.83
N MET A 38 24.43 12.28 -11.04
CA MET A 38 24.44 13.72 -10.80
C MET A 38 24.24 14.47 -12.10
N SER A 39 23.34 15.46 -12.08
CA SER A 39 23.20 16.43 -13.14
C SER A 39 23.19 17.85 -12.60
N TYR A 40 23.80 18.75 -13.36
CA TYR A 40 23.81 20.19 -13.08
C TYR A 40 23.20 21.01 -14.23
N GLY A 41 22.40 20.35 -15.07
CA GLY A 41 21.70 21.00 -16.17
C GLY A 41 20.64 22.01 -15.71
N PRO A 42 20.02 22.74 -16.66
CA PRO A 42 19.04 23.78 -16.35
C PRO A 42 17.82 23.19 -15.62
N PRO A 43 17.43 23.72 -14.43
CA PRO A 43 16.38 23.10 -13.62
C PRO A 43 15.02 22.95 -14.32
N ALA A 44 14.60 23.95 -15.09
CA ALA A 44 13.35 23.87 -15.84
C ALA A 44 13.39 22.80 -16.97
N GLU A 45 14.55 22.59 -17.59
CA GLU A 45 14.68 21.56 -18.62
C GLU A 45 14.71 20.16 -18.00
N LEU A 46 15.52 19.98 -16.96
CA LEU A 46 15.63 18.72 -16.22
C LEU A 46 14.32 18.34 -15.54
N GLY A 47 13.62 19.30 -14.93
CA GLY A 47 12.29 19.07 -14.36
C GLY A 47 11.33 18.50 -15.39
N ARG A 48 11.28 19.03 -16.61
CA ARG A 48 10.44 18.47 -17.68
C ARG A 48 10.89 17.08 -18.13
N LEU A 49 12.20 16.86 -18.25
CA LEU A 49 12.73 15.55 -18.64
C LEU A 49 12.45 14.48 -17.58
N LEU A 50 12.57 14.84 -16.30
CA LEU A 50 12.27 13.99 -15.17
C LEU A 50 10.79 13.68 -15.08
N PHE A 51 9.91 14.63 -15.42
CA PHE A 51 8.46 14.39 -15.48
C PHE A 51 8.14 13.18 -16.36
N ASP A 52 8.61 13.19 -17.61
CA ASP A 52 8.37 12.10 -18.56
C ASP A 52 9.03 10.79 -18.11
N ALA A 53 10.24 10.88 -17.56
CA ALA A 53 11.03 9.71 -17.19
C ALA A 53 10.51 9.02 -15.91
N LEU A 54 9.97 9.78 -14.96
CA LEU A 54 9.27 9.25 -13.79
C LEU A 54 7.92 8.64 -14.20
N LEU A 55 7.17 9.29 -15.11
CA LEU A 55 5.89 8.73 -15.62
C LEU A 55 6.04 7.47 -16.47
N SER A 56 7.20 7.26 -17.06
CA SER A 56 7.53 6.07 -17.86
C SER A 56 8.35 5.05 -17.07
N GLU A 57 8.52 5.27 -15.75
CA GLU A 57 9.25 4.38 -14.84
C GLU A 57 10.70 4.10 -15.25
N ARG A 58 11.30 4.95 -16.10
CA ARG A 58 12.72 4.86 -16.45
C ARG A 58 13.60 5.40 -15.33
N VAL A 59 13.14 6.47 -14.68
CA VAL A 59 13.74 7.01 -13.47
C VAL A 59 12.90 6.53 -12.31
N ARG A 60 13.55 5.90 -11.32
CA ARG A 60 12.92 5.44 -10.08
C ARG A 60 12.52 6.62 -9.22
N SER A 61 13.42 7.57 -9.03
CA SER A 61 13.22 8.74 -8.18
C SER A 61 14.28 9.79 -8.46
N ALA A 62 14.02 11.04 -8.12
CA ALA A 62 15.00 12.11 -8.24
C ALA A 62 14.92 13.11 -7.09
N ALA A 63 16.02 13.81 -6.81
CA ALA A 63 16.06 14.91 -5.87
C ALA A 63 16.78 16.13 -6.46
N PHE A 64 16.21 17.32 -6.29
CA PHE A 64 16.85 18.60 -6.61
C PHE A 64 17.22 19.33 -5.31
N LEU A 65 18.52 19.35 -5.02
CA LEU A 65 19.08 19.75 -3.73
C LEU A 65 20.10 20.89 -3.87
N PRO A 66 20.38 21.67 -2.82
CA PRO A 66 21.34 22.80 -2.87
C PRO A 66 22.79 22.38 -3.16
N GLY A 67 23.08 21.08 -3.06
CA GLY A 67 24.38 20.45 -3.28
C GLY A 67 24.27 18.95 -3.05
N ILE A 68 25.39 18.24 -3.19
CA ILE A 68 25.44 16.80 -2.91
C ILE A 68 25.27 16.62 -1.40
N PRO A 69 24.22 15.93 -0.94
CA PRO A 69 23.98 15.76 0.49
C PRO A 69 25.02 14.82 1.10
N PRO A 70 25.27 14.95 2.42
CA PRO A 70 25.93 13.93 3.23
C PRO A 70 25.34 12.53 2.99
N GLU A 71 26.14 11.49 3.20
CA GLU A 71 25.76 10.09 2.89
C GLU A 71 24.47 9.64 3.60
N ASP A 72 24.29 10.04 4.85
CA ASP A 72 23.12 9.80 5.69
C ASP A 72 21.85 10.51 5.22
N LEU A 73 21.93 11.41 4.24
CA LEU A 73 20.80 12.12 3.64
C LEU A 73 20.59 11.78 2.15
N ARG A 74 21.38 10.86 1.58
CA ARG A 74 21.22 10.44 0.18
C ARG A 74 19.94 9.64 -0.07
N TRP A 75 19.34 9.09 0.98
CA TRP A 75 18.04 8.42 0.91
C TRP A 75 16.93 9.33 0.37
N LEU A 76 17.07 10.65 0.50
CA LEU A 76 16.14 11.63 -0.08
C LEU A 76 15.96 11.46 -1.59
N ALA A 77 16.98 10.97 -2.30
CA ALA A 77 16.92 10.73 -3.73
C ALA A 77 16.42 9.33 -4.12
N THR A 78 16.21 8.43 -3.15
CA THR A 78 15.83 7.02 -3.40
C THR A 78 14.54 6.57 -2.72
N GLU A 79 14.11 7.23 -1.64
CA GLU A 79 12.93 6.83 -0.86
C GLU A 79 11.62 7.09 -1.60
N TRP A 80 11.58 8.13 -2.44
CA TRP A 80 10.35 8.64 -3.03
C TRP A 80 10.18 8.15 -4.47
N TRP A 81 9.73 6.89 -4.62
CA TRP A 81 9.50 6.30 -5.94
C TRP A 81 8.52 7.14 -6.77
N GLY A 82 8.83 7.32 -8.05
CA GLY A 82 8.01 8.06 -9.01
C GLY A 82 7.93 9.55 -8.73
N ALA A 83 8.75 10.07 -7.81
CA ALA A 83 8.70 11.46 -7.39
C ALA A 83 10.01 12.22 -7.62
N LEU A 84 9.86 13.54 -7.66
CA LEU A 84 10.92 14.53 -7.56
C LEU A 84 10.86 15.19 -6.18
N VAL A 85 11.85 14.93 -5.34
CA VAL A 85 12.06 15.67 -4.11
C VAL A 85 12.75 16.99 -4.44
N ILE A 86 12.28 18.09 -3.88
CA ILE A 86 12.91 19.40 -4.08
C ILE A 86 13.10 20.09 -2.75
N HIS A 87 14.28 20.67 -2.55
CA HIS A 87 14.50 21.55 -1.41
C HIS A 87 13.67 22.83 -1.56
N LEU A 88 12.97 23.26 -0.52
CA LEU A 88 12.00 24.36 -0.56
C LEU A 88 12.61 25.67 -1.09
N ASP A 89 13.89 25.92 -0.80
CA ASP A 89 14.61 27.11 -1.29
C ASP A 89 14.91 27.09 -2.80
N LEU A 90 14.66 25.95 -3.48
CA LEU A 90 14.91 25.76 -4.91
C LEU A 90 13.63 25.66 -5.74
N VAL A 91 12.46 25.64 -5.09
CA VAL A 91 11.14 25.48 -5.74
C VAL A 91 10.95 26.48 -6.88
N ASP A 92 11.30 27.74 -6.65
CA ASP A 92 11.16 28.82 -7.63
C ASP A 92 12.02 28.59 -8.90
N LEU A 93 13.10 27.80 -8.82
CA LEU A 93 14.00 27.54 -9.94
C LEU A 93 13.40 26.54 -10.95
N LEU A 94 12.42 25.72 -10.55
CA LEU A 94 11.65 24.91 -11.50
C LEU A 94 10.63 25.76 -12.29
N GLY A 95 10.42 27.03 -11.89
CA GLY A 95 9.53 27.97 -12.54
C GLY A 95 8.06 27.57 -12.46
N SER A 96 7.25 28.06 -13.41
CA SER A 96 5.80 27.80 -13.48
C SER A 96 5.43 26.34 -13.77
N MET A 97 6.40 25.43 -13.92
CA MET A 97 6.13 24.03 -14.22
C MET A 97 5.50 23.27 -13.06
N ILE A 98 5.71 23.71 -11.81
CA ILE A 98 5.09 23.08 -10.63
C ILE A 98 3.56 23.13 -10.70
N GLY A 99 2.98 24.05 -11.49
CA GLY A 99 1.53 24.13 -11.72
C GLY A 99 1.00 23.40 -12.96
N ILE A 100 1.88 22.87 -13.83
CA ILE A 100 1.49 22.19 -15.08
C ILE A 100 1.98 20.75 -15.00
N GLY A 101 1.11 19.86 -14.54
CA GLY A 101 1.37 18.42 -14.46
C GLY A 101 2.03 17.94 -13.17
N TRP A 102 2.78 18.76 -12.44
CA TRP A 102 3.33 18.36 -11.14
C TRP A 102 2.32 18.57 -10.01
N HIS A 103 2.23 17.60 -9.09
CA HIS A 103 1.41 17.69 -7.90
C HIS A 103 2.27 17.51 -6.65
N GLN A 104 2.18 18.47 -5.73
CA GLN A 104 2.84 18.39 -4.43
C GLN A 104 2.03 17.47 -3.53
N THR A 105 2.64 16.35 -3.13
CA THR A 105 2.00 15.29 -2.33
C THR A 105 2.39 15.33 -0.87
N ASP A 106 3.61 15.79 -0.58
CA ASP A 106 4.11 15.89 0.79
C ASP A 106 5.04 17.10 0.97
N THR A 107 5.24 17.52 2.21
CA THR A 107 6.16 18.57 2.63
C THR A 107 6.73 18.26 4.00
N ASN A 108 8.05 18.20 4.09
CA ASN A 108 8.76 18.02 5.35
C ASN A 108 9.51 19.30 5.71
N GLU A 109 8.96 20.06 6.65
CA GLU A 109 9.51 21.35 7.07
C GLU A 109 10.88 21.22 7.76
N ASN A 110 11.11 20.14 8.50
CA ASN A 110 12.37 19.90 9.21
C ASN A 110 13.54 19.70 8.23
N LEU A 111 13.29 18.99 7.15
CA LEU A 111 14.27 18.75 6.08
C LEU A 111 14.23 19.83 4.98
N ARG A 112 13.28 20.76 5.07
CA ARG A 112 12.99 21.79 4.06
C ARG A 112 12.84 21.20 2.66
N ILE A 113 12.02 20.15 2.52
CA ILE A 113 11.74 19.52 1.22
C ILE A 113 10.24 19.50 0.91
N ALA A 114 9.91 19.51 -0.39
CA ALA A 114 8.62 19.16 -0.94
C ALA A 114 8.76 17.95 -1.88
N VAL A 115 7.72 17.13 -1.95
CA VAL A 115 7.69 15.95 -2.82
C VAL A 115 6.70 16.20 -3.95
N LEU A 116 7.20 16.23 -5.17
CA LEU A 116 6.42 16.49 -6.38
C LEU A 116 6.26 15.19 -7.17
N ARG A 117 5.03 14.85 -7.52
CA ARG A 117 4.72 13.70 -8.40
C ARG A 117 4.19 14.18 -9.75
N PRO A 118 4.58 13.54 -10.86
CA PRO A 118 4.00 13.87 -12.15
C PRO A 118 2.61 13.27 -12.27
N GLN A 119 1.61 14.08 -12.63
CA GLN A 119 0.27 13.65 -12.99
C GLN A 119 0.16 13.60 -14.51
N ARG A 120 -0.26 12.45 -15.06
CA ARG A 120 -0.80 12.46 -16.42
C ARG A 120 -2.04 13.34 -16.39
N GLU A 121 -2.12 14.34 -17.27
CA GLU A 121 -3.38 14.97 -17.61
C GLU A 121 -4.34 13.84 -18.02
N ARG A 122 -5.24 13.46 -17.11
CA ARG A 122 -6.36 12.61 -17.49
C ARG A 122 -7.17 13.45 -18.48
N PRO A 123 -7.47 12.95 -19.69
CA PRO A 123 -8.33 13.68 -20.61
C PRO A 123 -9.60 14.08 -19.87
N GLU A 124 -9.97 15.36 -19.97
CA GLU A 124 -11.12 15.99 -19.28
C GLU A 124 -12.49 15.35 -19.61
N GLY A 125 -12.53 14.24 -20.36
CA GLY A 125 -13.73 13.56 -20.84
C GLY A 125 -14.31 12.47 -19.95
N GLU A 126 -13.62 11.98 -18.92
CA GLU A 126 -14.13 10.87 -18.06
C GLU A 126 -14.17 11.21 -16.56
N GLN A 127 -14.41 12.48 -16.20
CA GLN A 127 -14.85 12.84 -14.84
C GLN A 127 -16.38 12.79 -14.69
N HIS A 128 -17.03 11.73 -15.19
CA HIS A 128 -18.31 11.36 -14.59
C HIS A 128 -18.01 10.70 -13.24
N LYS A 129 -17.79 11.55 -12.23
CA LYS A 129 -17.76 11.20 -10.83
C LYS A 129 -19.04 10.42 -10.54
N PRO A 130 -19.01 9.11 -10.23
CA PRO A 130 -20.21 8.45 -9.75
C PRO A 130 -20.57 9.14 -8.42
N PRO A 131 -21.80 9.67 -8.27
CA PRO A 131 -22.21 10.31 -7.03
C PRO A 131 -22.12 9.29 -5.90
N VAL A 132 -21.44 9.64 -4.80
CA VAL A 132 -21.45 8.84 -3.58
C VAL A 132 -22.89 8.80 -3.06
N ARG A 133 -23.44 7.59 -2.90
CA ARG A 133 -24.80 7.40 -2.40
C ARG A 133 -24.79 7.44 -0.87
N VAL A 134 -25.58 8.33 -0.28
CA VAL A 134 -25.84 8.31 1.17
C VAL A 134 -27.08 7.46 1.42
N LEU A 135 -26.90 6.35 2.12
CA LEU A 135 -27.95 5.36 2.35
C LEU A 135 -28.81 5.73 3.57
N ALA A 136 -30.10 5.35 3.52
CA ALA A 136 -30.98 5.45 4.67
C ALA A 136 -30.62 4.37 5.71
N GLY A 137 -30.40 4.80 6.97
CA GLY A 137 -29.71 4.09 8.06
C GLY A 137 -30.26 2.74 8.53
N THR A 138 -30.36 1.74 7.65
CA THR A 138 -30.76 0.36 8.00
C THR A 138 -29.73 -0.64 7.50
N ALA A 139 -29.53 -1.73 8.24
CA ALA A 139 -28.61 -2.81 7.86
C ALA A 139 -28.94 -3.39 6.48
N SER A 140 -30.23 -3.60 6.18
CA SER A 140 -30.69 -4.10 4.88
C SER A 140 -30.31 -3.19 3.72
N ALA A 141 -30.46 -1.86 3.88
CA ALA A 141 -30.09 -0.90 2.83
C ALA A 141 -28.58 -0.88 2.58
N TYR A 142 -27.77 -1.05 3.62
CA TYR A 142 -26.33 -1.18 3.46
C TYR A 142 -25.95 -2.51 2.79
N LEU A 143 -26.57 -3.62 3.20
CA LEU A 143 -26.32 -4.95 2.63
C LEU A 143 -26.64 -5.03 1.14
N GLU A 144 -27.72 -4.37 0.69
CA GLU A 144 -28.10 -4.28 -0.73
C GLU A 144 -27.04 -3.55 -1.59
N GLU A 145 -26.27 -2.65 -1.00
CA GLU A 145 -25.23 -1.86 -1.68
C GLU A 145 -23.80 -2.35 -1.38
N LEU A 146 -23.66 -3.43 -0.60
CA LEU A 146 -22.37 -3.96 -0.15
C LEU A 146 -21.47 -4.39 -1.32
N PHE A 147 -22.04 -4.92 -2.40
CA PHE A 147 -21.29 -5.34 -3.60
C PHE A 147 -21.63 -4.49 -4.83
N SER A 148 -22.14 -3.28 -4.60
CA SER A 148 -22.38 -2.30 -5.64
C SER A 148 -21.05 -1.73 -6.14
N ASP A 149 -20.90 -1.57 -7.45
CA ASP A 149 -19.75 -0.86 -8.05
C ASP A 149 -19.80 0.66 -7.77
N LEU A 150 -20.91 1.15 -7.21
CA LEU A 150 -21.09 2.55 -6.86
C LEU A 150 -20.68 2.79 -5.40
N PRO A 151 -19.86 3.83 -5.14
CA PRO A 151 -19.54 4.23 -3.78
C PRO A 151 -20.79 4.57 -2.96
N ALA A 152 -20.94 3.93 -1.81
CA ALA A 152 -22.05 4.17 -0.89
C ALA A 152 -21.54 4.35 0.55
N VAL A 153 -22.19 5.24 1.29
CA VAL A 153 -21.89 5.54 2.69
C VAL A 153 -23.14 5.56 3.56
N MET A 154 -22.97 5.26 4.84
CA MET A 154 -24.02 5.31 5.85
C MET A 154 -23.46 5.77 7.19
N HIS A 155 -24.13 6.71 7.85
CA HIS A 155 -23.81 7.04 9.24
C HIS A 155 -24.47 6.02 10.16
N VAL A 156 -23.66 5.37 11.00
CA VAL A 156 -24.10 4.31 11.90
C VAL A 156 -23.40 4.41 13.25
N ARG A 157 -23.94 3.73 14.25
CA ARG A 157 -23.22 3.48 15.49
C ARG A 157 -22.50 2.15 15.47
N LEU A 158 -21.23 2.14 15.86
CA LEU A 158 -20.43 0.92 15.96
C LEU A 158 -21.07 -0.08 16.93
N SER A 159 -21.67 0.39 18.02
CA SER A 159 -22.41 -0.46 18.96
C SER A 159 -23.66 -1.11 18.34
N GLU A 160 -24.31 -0.48 17.37
CA GLU A 160 -25.46 -1.06 16.64
C GLU A 160 -24.99 -2.10 15.63
N VAL A 161 -23.90 -1.81 14.90
CA VAL A 161 -23.31 -2.73 13.92
C VAL A 161 -22.72 -3.97 14.61
N GLY A 162 -22.01 -3.76 15.73
CA GLY A 162 -21.35 -4.82 16.48
C GLY A 162 -22.29 -5.82 17.16
N GLN A 163 -23.58 -5.48 17.34
CA GLN A 163 -24.57 -6.41 17.90
C GLN A 163 -24.94 -7.54 16.92
N ASP A 164 -24.88 -7.28 15.62
CA ASP A 164 -25.29 -8.24 14.59
C ASP A 164 -24.54 -7.99 13.27
N LEU A 165 -23.25 -8.32 13.24
CA LEU A 165 -22.42 -8.13 12.04
C LEU A 165 -23.01 -8.82 10.80
N SER A 166 -23.65 -9.97 10.96
CA SER A 166 -24.22 -10.74 9.86
C SER A 166 -25.35 -9.99 9.14
N SER A 167 -26.19 -9.26 9.88
CA SER A 167 -27.24 -8.42 9.26
C SER A 167 -26.69 -7.26 8.43
N TRP A 168 -25.46 -6.80 8.73
CA TRP A 168 -24.82 -5.68 8.01
C TRP A 168 -23.94 -6.16 6.86
N PHE A 169 -23.20 -7.24 7.04
CA PHE A 169 -22.12 -7.66 6.12
C PHE A 169 -22.36 -9.01 5.44
N GLY A 170 -23.45 -9.71 5.77
CA GLY A 170 -23.77 -11.02 5.19
C GLY A 170 -22.61 -12.01 5.37
N ASP A 171 -22.21 -12.64 4.27
CA ASP A 171 -21.12 -13.63 4.23
C ASP A 171 -19.78 -13.05 4.76
N LEU A 172 -19.51 -11.74 4.61
CA LEU A 172 -18.24 -11.15 5.10
C LEU A 172 -18.15 -11.10 6.64
N ALA A 173 -19.27 -11.30 7.35
CA ALA A 173 -19.27 -11.44 8.80
C ALA A 173 -18.86 -12.87 9.24
N ASP A 174 -18.94 -13.85 8.35
CA ASP A 174 -18.55 -15.23 8.64
C ASP A 174 -17.05 -15.29 8.95
N PRO A 175 -16.63 -15.90 10.07
CA PRO A 175 -15.22 -16.02 10.39
C PRO A 175 -14.35 -16.76 9.36
N ASP A 176 -14.96 -17.63 8.56
CA ASP A 176 -14.29 -18.40 7.51
C ASP A 176 -14.12 -17.62 6.20
N VAL A 177 -14.93 -16.58 5.98
CA VAL A 177 -14.82 -15.67 4.83
C VAL A 177 -14.06 -14.40 5.21
N GLY A 178 -14.52 -13.70 6.25
CA GLY A 178 -13.98 -12.41 6.69
C GLY A 178 -14.27 -11.25 5.74
N GLY A 179 -13.96 -10.04 6.19
CA GLY A 179 -14.10 -8.78 5.45
C GLY A 179 -14.85 -7.70 6.25
N ALA A 180 -15.72 -8.10 7.18
CA ALA A 180 -16.48 -7.14 7.99
C ALA A 180 -15.58 -6.26 8.87
N ILE A 181 -14.52 -6.82 9.47
CA ILE A 181 -13.62 -6.04 10.33
C ILE A 181 -12.73 -5.12 9.48
N ALA A 182 -12.28 -5.57 8.31
CA ALA A 182 -11.59 -4.70 7.35
C ALA A 182 -12.45 -3.48 6.97
N LEU A 183 -13.71 -3.69 6.59
CA LEU A 183 -14.60 -2.59 6.19
C LEU A 183 -14.87 -1.62 7.36
N LEU A 184 -15.07 -2.14 8.57
CA LEU A 184 -15.28 -1.33 9.77
C LEU A 184 -14.05 -0.49 10.09
N THR A 185 -12.87 -1.10 10.18
CA THR A 185 -11.62 -0.42 10.52
C THR A 185 -11.25 0.62 9.46
N LEU A 186 -11.38 0.30 8.18
CA LEU A 186 -11.15 1.23 7.06
C LEU A 186 -12.14 2.40 7.05
N SER A 187 -13.35 2.16 7.55
CA SER A 187 -14.34 3.21 7.76
C SER A 187 -14.09 4.06 9.02
N GLY A 188 -13.02 3.76 9.77
CA GLY A 188 -12.58 4.50 10.95
C GLY A 188 -12.95 3.86 12.30
N ALA A 189 -13.47 2.63 12.32
CA ALA A 189 -13.78 1.97 13.58
C ALA A 189 -12.49 1.68 14.38
N CYS A 190 -12.46 2.18 15.62
CA CYS A 190 -11.37 1.96 16.57
C CYS A 190 -11.94 1.86 18.00
N GLN A 191 -11.11 1.41 18.95
CA GLN A 191 -11.53 1.35 20.35
C GLN A 191 -11.88 2.75 20.87
N GLY A 192 -13.13 2.93 21.29
CA GLY A 192 -13.63 4.18 21.86
C GLY A 192 -14.37 5.11 20.90
N SER A 193 -14.46 4.78 19.60
CA SER A 193 -15.38 5.44 18.67
C SER A 193 -16.73 4.73 18.66
N ASP A 194 -17.83 5.47 18.71
CA ASP A 194 -19.18 4.91 18.54
C ASP A 194 -19.85 5.43 17.26
N ASP A 195 -19.58 6.64 16.79
CA ASP A 195 -20.14 7.13 15.53
C ASP A 195 -19.16 6.89 14.36
N LEU A 196 -19.68 6.38 13.25
CA LEU A 196 -18.87 5.91 12.11
C LEU A 196 -19.58 6.21 10.78
N VAL A 197 -18.83 6.65 9.78
CA VAL A 197 -19.28 6.69 8.38
C VAL A 197 -18.92 5.37 7.74
N LEU A 198 -19.84 4.41 7.77
CA LEU A 198 -19.66 3.09 7.20
C LEU A 198 -19.67 3.16 5.67
N ARG A 199 -18.61 2.65 5.05
CA ARG A 199 -18.38 2.70 3.60
C ARG A 199 -18.52 1.30 3.02
N ASN A 200 -19.09 1.19 1.82
CA ASN A 200 -19.01 -0.06 1.07
C ASN A 200 -17.61 -0.25 0.44
N PRO A 201 -17.26 -1.45 -0.04
CA PRO A 201 -15.98 -1.72 -0.72
C PRO A 201 -15.64 -0.71 -1.82
N ALA A 202 -16.58 -0.36 -2.69
CA ALA A 202 -16.35 0.60 -3.79
C ALA A 202 -15.95 1.99 -3.27
N ALA A 203 -16.54 2.47 -2.17
CA ALA A 203 -16.17 3.73 -1.53
C ALA A 203 -14.77 3.69 -0.87
N LEU A 204 -14.23 2.49 -0.62
CA LEU A 204 -12.88 2.24 -0.11
C LEU A 204 -11.89 1.82 -1.21
N GLY A 205 -12.29 1.83 -2.48
CA GLY A 205 -11.44 1.38 -3.59
C GLY A 205 -11.14 -0.12 -3.55
N LEU A 206 -11.98 -0.89 -2.85
CA LEU A 206 -11.88 -2.33 -2.74
C LEU A 206 -12.80 -3.01 -3.74
N VAL A 207 -12.36 -4.17 -4.24
CA VAL A 207 -13.18 -5.10 -5.01
C VAL A 207 -13.34 -6.38 -4.22
N CYS A 208 -14.52 -6.98 -4.25
CA CYS A 208 -14.75 -8.31 -3.69
C CYS A 208 -14.57 -9.33 -4.81
N GLU A 209 -13.55 -10.18 -4.71
CA GLU A 209 -13.23 -11.20 -5.71
C GLU A 209 -13.18 -12.57 -5.05
N TYR A 210 -13.70 -13.59 -5.76
CA TYR A 210 -13.56 -15.00 -5.39
C TYR A 210 -12.89 -15.78 -6.53
N PRO A 211 -11.59 -15.56 -6.82
CA PRO A 211 -10.87 -16.44 -7.72
C PRO A 211 -10.92 -17.87 -7.18
N GLU A 212 -11.13 -18.86 -8.06
CA GLU A 212 -11.23 -20.28 -7.68
C GLU A 212 -10.02 -20.75 -6.85
N ASP A 213 -8.83 -20.23 -7.16
CA ASP A 213 -7.57 -20.61 -6.49
C ASP A 213 -7.17 -19.71 -5.30
N SER A 214 -8.06 -18.82 -4.86
CA SER A 214 -7.77 -17.87 -3.77
C SER A 214 -7.89 -18.48 -2.38
N LEU A 215 -7.18 -17.91 -1.39
CA LEU A 215 -7.31 -18.30 0.02
C LEU A 215 -8.77 -18.26 0.50
N ALA A 216 -9.52 -17.23 0.13
CA ALA A 216 -10.90 -17.06 0.55
C ALA A 216 -11.82 -18.16 -0.02
N ALA A 217 -11.60 -18.57 -1.28
CA ALA A 217 -12.34 -19.66 -1.90
C ALA A 217 -12.08 -21.01 -1.21
N TYR A 218 -10.80 -21.36 -1.00
CA TYR A 218 -10.45 -22.63 -0.36
C TYR A 218 -10.89 -22.74 1.11
N ARG A 219 -10.91 -21.61 1.84
CA ARG A 219 -11.45 -21.56 3.21
C ARG A 219 -12.96 -21.74 3.25
N ARG A 220 -13.70 -21.10 2.32
CA ARG A 220 -15.17 -21.26 2.20
C ARG A 220 -15.57 -22.72 1.99
N ASP A 221 -14.78 -23.47 1.23
CA ASP A 221 -15.01 -24.90 0.98
C ASP A 221 -14.49 -25.82 2.10
N ALA A 222 -14.03 -25.26 3.23
CA ALA A 222 -13.46 -25.96 4.38
C ALA A 222 -12.29 -26.92 4.03
N SER A 223 -11.62 -26.65 2.90
CA SER A 223 -10.52 -27.48 2.38
C SER A 223 -9.16 -27.02 2.89
N LEU A 224 -9.09 -25.77 3.36
CA LEU A 224 -7.91 -25.09 3.85
C LEU A 224 -8.22 -24.40 5.18
N HIS A 225 -7.32 -24.58 6.14
CA HIS A 225 -7.29 -23.80 7.37
C HIS A 225 -6.09 -22.85 7.33
N VAL A 226 -6.36 -21.59 7.69
CA VAL A 226 -5.39 -20.50 7.69
C VAL A 226 -5.42 -19.85 9.07
N SER A 227 -4.26 -19.80 9.71
CA SER A 227 -4.04 -19.01 10.92
C SER A 227 -2.83 -18.12 10.70
N GLY A 228 -2.80 -16.94 11.30
CA GLY A 228 -1.65 -16.09 11.14
C GLY A 228 -1.69 -14.85 12.00
N VAL A 229 -0.57 -14.14 12.00
CA VAL A 229 -0.40 -12.88 12.72
C VAL A 229 0.18 -11.83 11.79
N ALA A 230 -0.20 -10.57 12.03
CA ALA A 230 0.40 -9.42 11.37
C ALA A 230 1.39 -8.73 12.30
N THR A 231 2.53 -8.29 11.77
CA THR A 231 3.53 -7.56 12.53
C THR A 231 4.41 -6.70 11.62
N THR A 232 5.34 -5.96 12.21
CA THR A 232 6.39 -5.26 11.47
C THR A 232 7.46 -6.26 11.02
N LEU A 233 8.10 -6.02 9.87
CA LEU A 233 9.16 -6.91 9.38
C LEU A 233 10.31 -7.07 10.38
N ARG A 234 10.60 -6.00 11.15
CA ARG A 234 11.63 -5.99 12.20
C ARG A 234 11.29 -6.93 13.35
N GLU A 235 10.02 -7.04 13.72
CA GLU A 235 9.54 -7.81 14.87
C GLU A 235 9.06 -9.22 14.47
N ALA A 236 9.12 -9.57 13.18
CA ALA A 236 8.68 -10.86 12.67
C ALA A 236 9.31 -12.05 13.41
N HIS A 237 10.61 -11.96 13.74
CA HIS A 237 11.33 -13.01 14.47
C HIS A 237 10.82 -13.25 15.89
N ASP A 238 10.20 -12.25 16.52
CA ASP A 238 9.67 -12.39 17.88
C ASP A 238 8.32 -13.15 17.86
N HIS A 239 7.54 -12.98 16.79
CA HIS A 239 6.21 -13.58 16.66
C HIS A 239 6.20 -14.98 16.05
N VAL A 240 7.24 -15.38 15.30
CA VAL A 240 7.31 -16.77 14.78
C VAL A 240 7.38 -17.82 15.88
N ALA A 241 7.83 -17.46 17.09
CA ALA A 241 7.87 -18.36 18.25
C ALA A 241 6.46 -18.73 18.77
N GLU A 242 5.45 -17.94 18.41
CA GLU A 242 4.04 -18.18 18.78
C GLU A 242 3.32 -19.06 17.74
N LEU A 243 3.98 -19.33 16.60
CA LEU A 243 3.47 -20.14 15.49
C LEU A 243 3.96 -21.60 15.61
N ARG A 244 3.26 -22.50 14.91
CA ARG A 244 3.43 -23.97 15.02
C ARG A 244 4.49 -24.53 14.08
N ALA A 245 4.71 -23.92 12.91
CA ALA A 245 5.72 -24.34 11.95
C ALA A 245 7.13 -24.20 12.53
N SER A 246 8.10 -24.93 11.98
CA SER A 246 9.43 -24.97 12.55
C SER A 246 10.17 -23.62 12.40
N ALA A 247 11.07 -23.33 13.33
CA ALA A 247 11.89 -22.12 13.26
C ALA A 247 12.77 -22.08 11.99
N ASP A 248 13.20 -23.24 11.49
CA ASP A 248 14.00 -23.34 10.27
C ASP A 248 13.18 -22.99 9.02
N ASP A 249 11.90 -23.40 8.98
CA ASP A 249 10.98 -23.07 7.88
C ASP A 249 10.67 -21.57 7.87
N TRP A 250 10.40 -20.98 9.05
CA TRP A 250 10.21 -19.53 9.17
C TRP A 250 11.46 -18.74 8.80
N ALA A 251 12.65 -19.20 9.21
CA ALA A 251 13.90 -18.58 8.82
C ALA A 251 14.12 -18.66 7.29
N HIS A 252 13.65 -19.71 6.63
CA HIS A 252 13.65 -19.80 5.16
C HIS A 252 12.73 -18.76 4.54
N GLU A 253 11.47 -18.68 4.97
CA GLU A 253 10.49 -17.74 4.43
C GLU A 253 10.91 -16.26 4.65
N LEU A 254 11.35 -15.91 5.86
CA LEU A 254 11.77 -14.54 6.17
C LEU A 254 13.02 -14.10 5.40
N ARG A 255 13.98 -15.00 5.17
CA ARG A 255 15.15 -14.71 4.31
C ARG A 255 14.72 -14.43 2.87
N GLY A 256 13.65 -15.06 2.39
CA GLY A 256 13.07 -14.82 1.07
C GLY A 256 12.52 -13.40 0.91
N LEU A 257 12.16 -12.72 2.00
CA LEU A 257 11.71 -11.33 1.99
C LEU A 257 12.87 -10.32 1.93
N SER A 258 14.00 -10.61 2.57
CA SER A 258 15.14 -9.69 2.72
C SER A 258 15.91 -9.39 1.42
N GLY A 259 15.51 -9.99 0.29
CA GLY A 259 16.09 -9.72 -1.04
C GLY A 259 15.04 -9.42 -2.12
N ALA A 260 13.78 -9.21 -1.74
CA ALA A 260 12.72 -8.86 -2.67
C ALA A 260 12.62 -7.34 -2.85
N ASP A 261 12.39 -6.88 -4.09
CA ASP A 261 12.20 -5.45 -4.46
C ASP A 261 10.97 -4.76 -3.81
N CYS A 262 10.29 -5.39 -2.85
CA CYS A 262 9.15 -4.78 -2.17
C CYS A 262 9.58 -4.03 -0.91
N ALA A 263 9.42 -2.71 -0.90
CA ALA A 263 9.71 -1.83 0.24
C ALA A 263 8.67 -1.94 1.40
N ALA A 264 8.10 -3.13 1.61
CA ALA A 264 7.07 -3.35 2.61
C ALA A 264 7.68 -3.45 4.02
N ASN A 265 7.25 -2.54 4.90
CA ASN A 265 7.69 -2.51 6.30
C ASN A 265 6.92 -3.50 7.20
N TYR A 266 5.84 -4.09 6.68
CA TYR A 266 4.95 -4.98 7.40
C TYR A 266 4.91 -6.35 6.75
N VAL A 267 4.59 -7.35 7.56
CA VAL A 267 4.51 -8.74 7.13
C VAL A 267 3.31 -9.41 7.77
N ALA A 268 2.64 -10.26 7.00
CA ALA A 268 1.72 -11.25 7.52
C ALA A 268 2.40 -12.62 7.52
N LEU A 269 2.40 -13.25 8.70
CA LEU A 269 2.94 -14.59 8.91
C LEU A 269 1.74 -15.54 8.94
N LEU A 270 1.56 -16.33 7.88
CA LEU A 270 0.45 -17.27 7.75
C LEU A 270 0.92 -18.72 7.86
N GLU A 271 0.12 -19.54 8.50
CA GLU A 271 0.23 -20.99 8.52
C GLU A 271 -0.94 -21.59 7.75
N LEU A 272 -0.61 -22.37 6.72
CA LEU A 272 -1.58 -23.01 5.85
C LEU A 272 -1.57 -24.51 6.12
N THR A 273 -2.77 -25.08 6.32
CA THR A 273 -2.96 -26.53 6.47
C THR A 273 -4.14 -26.96 5.62
N ALA A 274 -3.98 -28.03 4.85
CA ALA A 274 -5.01 -28.53 3.95
C ALA A 274 -5.22 -30.04 4.10
N ARG A 275 -6.40 -30.52 3.70
CA ARG A 275 -6.73 -31.96 3.67
C ARG A 275 -6.34 -32.65 2.36
N ARG A 276 -5.89 -31.86 1.38
CA ARG A 276 -5.46 -32.26 0.04
C ARG A 276 -4.25 -31.39 -0.30
N ASP A 277 -3.72 -31.55 -1.51
CA ASP A 277 -2.59 -30.79 -2.01
C ASP A 277 -3.03 -29.61 -2.91
N PRO A 278 -3.72 -28.55 -2.42
CA PRO A 278 -4.09 -27.45 -3.28
C PRO A 278 -2.87 -26.61 -3.65
N GLU A 279 -2.93 -26.07 -4.86
CA GLU A 279 -2.11 -24.92 -5.25
C GLU A 279 -2.91 -23.66 -4.95
N ILE A 280 -2.36 -22.79 -4.12
CA ILE A 280 -3.03 -21.59 -3.64
C ILE A 280 -2.29 -20.38 -4.19
N VAL A 281 -3.07 -19.43 -4.71
CA VAL A 281 -2.55 -18.13 -5.12
C VAL A 281 -3.03 -17.07 -4.13
N ILE A 282 -2.08 -16.42 -3.49
CA ILE A 282 -2.29 -15.26 -2.64
C ILE A 282 -1.96 -14.04 -3.49
N GLY A 283 -2.98 -13.37 -4.00
CA GLY A 283 -2.82 -12.25 -4.93
C GLY A 283 -2.25 -11.01 -4.26
N GLU A 284 -1.50 -10.23 -5.02
CA GLU A 284 -1.25 -8.83 -4.68
C GLU A 284 -2.57 -8.07 -4.49
N GLY A 285 -2.62 -7.25 -3.44
CA GLY A 285 -3.80 -6.51 -3.05
C GLY A 285 -4.73 -7.26 -2.11
N THR A 286 -4.56 -8.57 -1.90
CA THR A 286 -5.45 -9.35 -1.01
C THR A 286 -5.44 -8.73 0.38
N VAL A 287 -6.63 -8.39 0.88
CA VAL A 287 -6.79 -7.77 2.20
C VAL A 287 -6.77 -8.84 3.28
N LEU A 288 -5.94 -8.60 4.29
CA LEU A 288 -5.84 -9.38 5.51
C LEU A 288 -6.41 -8.54 6.65
N GLU A 289 -7.49 -9.01 7.26
CA GLU A 289 -8.15 -8.32 8.36
C GLU A 289 -7.73 -8.87 9.71
N GLN A 290 -7.80 -8.05 10.76
CA GLN A 290 -7.74 -8.53 12.13
C GLN A 290 -8.99 -9.35 12.46
N THR A 291 -8.84 -10.35 13.33
CA THR A 291 -9.99 -11.13 13.81
C THR A 291 -10.92 -10.34 14.74
N ALA A 292 -10.54 -9.13 15.15
CA ALA A 292 -11.33 -8.21 15.97
C ALA A 292 -10.88 -6.75 15.77
N ILE A 293 -11.68 -5.77 16.23
CA ILE A 293 -11.31 -4.35 16.22
C ILE A 293 -10.30 -4.07 17.34
N THR A 294 -9.01 -4.23 17.04
CA THR A 294 -7.90 -4.06 17.99
C THR A 294 -7.27 -2.67 17.95
N GLY A 295 -7.74 -1.80 17.04
CA GLY A 295 -7.12 -0.51 16.74
C GLY A 295 -5.82 -0.59 15.95
N ALA A 296 -5.44 -1.79 15.46
CA ALA A 296 -4.30 -2.00 14.58
C ALA A 296 -4.66 -1.86 13.10
N GLN A 297 -3.65 -1.68 12.26
CA GLN A 297 -3.78 -1.44 10.82
C GLN A 297 -4.18 -2.70 10.03
N THR A 298 -5.27 -2.63 9.27
CA THR A 298 -5.62 -3.64 8.24
C THR A 298 -4.55 -3.69 7.16
N LEU A 299 -4.24 -4.89 6.68
CA LEU A 299 -3.15 -5.12 5.72
C LEU A 299 -3.66 -5.47 4.33
N SER A 300 -2.84 -5.19 3.32
CA SER A 300 -2.98 -5.64 1.95
C SER A 300 -1.67 -6.26 1.48
N VAL A 301 -1.74 -7.44 0.86
CA VAL A 301 -0.57 -8.17 0.37
C VAL A 301 0.14 -7.37 -0.71
N ALA A 302 1.42 -7.10 -0.51
CA ALA A 302 2.23 -6.26 -1.41
C ALA A 302 2.73 -7.01 -2.65
N ARG A 303 2.68 -8.35 -2.65
CA ARG A 303 3.19 -9.18 -3.75
C ARG A 303 2.48 -10.52 -3.83
N THR A 304 2.13 -10.93 -5.05
CA THR A 304 1.56 -12.25 -5.31
C THR A 304 2.51 -13.37 -4.88
N ARG A 305 1.97 -14.38 -4.20
CA ARG A 305 2.66 -15.60 -3.77
C ARG A 305 1.84 -16.82 -4.14
N SER A 306 2.46 -17.77 -4.81
CA SER A 306 1.90 -19.11 -5.06
C SER A 306 2.55 -20.12 -4.13
N VAL A 307 1.73 -21.00 -3.55
CA VAL A 307 2.17 -22.03 -2.61
C VAL A 307 1.38 -23.32 -2.80
N THR A 308 2.08 -24.45 -2.81
CA THR A 308 1.45 -25.77 -2.73
C THR A 308 1.40 -26.19 -1.27
N VAL A 309 0.21 -26.51 -0.77
CA VAL A 309 0.03 -26.96 0.61
C VAL A 309 -0.11 -28.46 0.62
N ASN A 310 0.94 -29.18 1.02
CA ASN A 310 0.82 -30.64 1.13
C ASN A 310 -0.18 -31.01 2.23
N ALA A 311 -0.93 -32.08 2.00
CA ALA A 311 -1.89 -32.59 2.96
C ALA A 311 -1.21 -32.93 4.28
N ASP A 312 -1.85 -32.54 5.39
CA ASP A 312 -1.41 -32.75 6.77
C ASP A 312 -0.11 -32.04 7.19
N ASP A 313 0.56 -31.31 6.29
CA ASP A 313 1.69 -30.43 6.62
C ASP A 313 1.22 -29.03 7.04
N ILE A 314 2.03 -28.37 7.88
CA ILE A 314 1.88 -26.94 8.19
C ILE A 314 2.86 -26.19 7.30
N ILE A 315 2.36 -25.44 6.34
CA ILE A 315 3.18 -24.65 5.44
C ILE A 315 3.21 -23.20 5.92
N PRO A 316 4.37 -22.70 6.39
CA PRO A 316 4.51 -21.29 6.72
C PRO A 316 4.65 -20.46 5.45
N VAL A 317 4.01 -19.29 5.45
CA VAL A 317 4.09 -18.31 4.36
C VAL A 317 4.28 -16.93 4.96
N ALA A 318 5.37 -16.26 4.57
CA ALA A 318 5.60 -14.87 4.94
C ALA A 318 5.22 -13.97 3.76
N LEU A 319 4.28 -13.06 3.99
CA LEU A 319 3.76 -12.16 2.95
C LEU A 319 4.15 -10.72 3.27
N PRO A 320 4.89 -10.02 2.40
CA PRO A 320 5.09 -8.59 2.55
C PRO A 320 3.74 -7.89 2.39
N ALA A 321 3.48 -6.86 3.18
CA ALA A 321 2.19 -6.20 3.20
C ALA A 321 2.27 -4.68 3.39
N TRP A 322 1.26 -4.00 2.86
CA TRP A 322 0.98 -2.59 3.07
C TRP A 322 -0.14 -2.41 4.09
N CYS A 323 -0.02 -1.43 4.97
CA CYS A 323 -1.11 -1.01 5.84
C CYS A 323 -2.10 -0.14 5.08
N LEU A 324 -3.38 -0.41 5.23
CA LEU A 324 -4.43 0.37 4.56
C LEU A 324 -4.90 1.56 5.42
N ASN A 325 -4.60 1.58 6.73
CA ASN A 325 -5.16 2.58 7.65
C ASN A 325 -4.03 3.44 8.26
N ALA A 326 -3.70 4.59 7.68
CA ALA A 326 -2.61 5.43 8.17
C ALA A 326 -2.76 5.89 9.64
N THR A 327 -4.00 6.01 10.13
CA THR A 327 -4.33 6.57 11.45
C THR A 327 -4.35 5.56 12.59
N LEU A 328 -4.20 4.26 12.30
CA LEU A 328 -4.21 3.18 13.28
C LEU A 328 -2.78 2.78 13.68
N ARG A 329 -2.63 2.09 14.81
CA ARG A 329 -1.31 1.64 15.28
C ARG A 329 -0.76 0.52 14.40
N ALA A 330 0.56 0.44 14.28
CA ALA A 330 1.23 -0.68 13.61
C ALA A 330 0.75 -2.03 14.18
N PRO A 331 0.66 -3.07 13.34
CA PRO A 331 0.38 -4.42 13.81
C PRO A 331 1.55 -4.90 14.69
N GLY A 332 1.23 -5.61 15.77
CA GLY A 332 2.16 -6.09 16.79
C GLY A 332 1.83 -7.51 17.24
N GLY A 333 1.55 -8.39 16.29
CA GLY A 333 1.21 -9.80 16.53
C GLY A 333 -0.28 -10.09 16.58
N GLU A 334 -1.14 -9.15 16.17
CA GLU A 334 -2.58 -9.43 16.15
C GLU A 334 -2.91 -10.59 15.20
N PRO A 335 -3.81 -11.50 15.59
CA PRO A 335 -4.31 -12.52 14.69
C PRO A 335 -4.97 -11.89 13.47
N VAL A 336 -4.60 -12.40 12.30
CA VAL A 336 -5.16 -11.96 11.02
C VAL A 336 -5.70 -13.13 10.23
N ARG A 337 -6.58 -12.81 9.28
CA ARG A 337 -7.13 -13.77 8.32
C ARG A 337 -7.29 -13.15 6.94
N PRO A 338 -7.16 -13.95 5.86
CA PRO A 338 -7.46 -13.51 4.51
C PRO A 338 -8.95 -13.28 4.32
N THR A 339 -9.26 -12.31 3.46
CA THR A 339 -10.61 -11.93 3.06
C THR A 339 -10.72 -12.02 1.53
N PRO A 340 -11.94 -12.03 0.97
CA PRO A 340 -12.16 -11.90 -0.48
C PRO A 340 -11.98 -10.46 -0.99
N LEU A 341 -11.68 -9.51 -0.12
CA LEU A 341 -11.47 -8.12 -0.51
C LEU A 341 -10.08 -7.94 -1.09
N ARG A 342 -9.98 -7.12 -2.13
CA ARG A 342 -8.73 -6.78 -2.79
C ARG A 342 -8.61 -5.27 -2.97
N PHE A 343 -7.47 -4.73 -2.57
CA PHE A 343 -7.08 -3.35 -2.81
C PHE A 343 -6.14 -3.30 -4.01
N SER A 344 -6.54 -2.57 -5.05
CA SER A 344 -5.88 -2.62 -6.37
C SER A 344 -4.75 -1.60 -6.56
N ALA A 345 -4.35 -0.87 -5.52
CA ALA A 345 -3.44 0.27 -5.64
C ALA A 345 -2.17 0.16 -4.78
N GLY A 346 -1.09 0.75 -5.30
CA GLY A 346 0.11 1.15 -4.55
C GLY A 346 1.34 0.30 -4.86
N SER A 347 2.39 0.95 -5.39
CA SER A 347 3.74 0.37 -5.45
C SER A 347 4.53 0.56 -4.14
N SER A 348 4.00 1.38 -3.23
CA SER A 348 4.59 1.72 -1.93
C SER A 348 3.54 2.01 -0.86
N GLN A 349 3.94 1.96 0.41
CA GLN A 349 3.08 2.26 1.57
C GLN A 349 2.44 3.66 1.50
N SER A 350 3.20 4.66 1.05
CA SER A 350 2.72 6.05 0.97
C SER A 350 1.63 6.21 -0.10
N GLU A 351 1.80 5.58 -1.27
CA GLU A 351 0.78 5.59 -2.34
C GLU A 351 -0.52 4.91 -1.92
N VAL A 352 -0.42 3.83 -1.14
CA VAL A 352 -1.59 3.18 -0.54
C VAL A 352 -2.35 4.15 0.34
N TRP A 353 -1.65 4.88 1.22
CA TRP A 353 -2.28 5.85 2.12
C TRP A 353 -2.79 7.11 1.43
N GLU A 354 -2.11 7.63 0.42
CA GLU A 354 -2.59 8.72 -0.42
C GLU A 354 -3.90 8.31 -1.12
N THR A 355 -3.92 7.13 -1.73
CA THR A 355 -5.10 6.59 -2.41
C THR A 355 -6.29 6.47 -1.47
N ILE A 356 -6.07 5.95 -0.26
CA ILE A 356 -7.14 5.77 0.74
C ILE A 356 -7.59 7.13 1.28
N SER A 357 -6.68 8.05 1.58
CA SER A 357 -7.02 9.42 2.01
C SER A 357 -7.92 10.10 0.97
N ASP A 358 -7.56 10.04 -0.30
CA ASP A 358 -8.35 10.54 -1.43
C ASP A 358 -9.77 9.95 -1.46
N LEU A 359 -9.89 8.63 -1.26
CA LEU A 359 -11.18 7.93 -1.23
C LEU A 359 -12.02 8.31 -0.02
N LEU A 360 -11.39 8.46 1.15
CA LEU A 360 -12.03 8.88 2.38
C LEU A 360 -12.55 10.32 2.27
N GLU A 361 -11.77 11.25 1.73
CA GLU A 361 -12.19 12.65 1.50
C GLU A 361 -13.39 12.73 0.55
N ARG A 362 -13.38 11.94 -0.54
CA ARG A 362 -14.48 11.88 -1.50
C ARG A 362 -15.79 11.37 -0.91
N SER A 363 -15.72 10.64 0.21
CA SER A 363 -16.84 9.98 0.87
C SER A 363 -17.30 10.67 2.16
N GLN A 364 -16.81 11.88 2.47
CA GLN A 364 -17.25 12.70 3.62
C GLN A 364 -18.56 13.47 3.35
N ALA A 365 -19.55 12.84 2.70
CA ALA A 365 -20.81 13.48 2.29
C ALA A 365 -21.58 14.16 3.42
#